data_AF-A0A395MME1-F1
#
_entry.id   AF-A0A395MME1-F1
#
_cell.length_a   1.000
_cell.length_b   1.000
_cell.length_c   1.000
_cell.angle_alpha   90.00
_cell.angle_beta   90.00
_cell.angle_gamma   90.00
#
_symmetry.space_group_name_H-M   'P 1'
#
loop_
_entity.id
_entity.type
_entity.pdbx_description
1 polymer ?
#
loop_
_entity_poly.entity_id
_entity_poly.type
_entity_poly.pdbx_seq_one_letter_code
_entity_poly.pdbx_strand_id
1 'polypeptide(L)'
;MRLLQYNDKGDIHLTKEYFDDDIPSYAILSHTWGDEEVTFRDLMDGKGDKKKGFDKIRFCGKQVLSDGLQYFWVDTCCIDKSSSVELQYSINCMYRLYMEADKCYVYLADVSRPDINTDNDFTQWQWMAAFRKSRWFTRGWTLQELIAPVSVAFFSKEGTRLGTKKSLEDTIREVTGLPSRALQGSPLSGFSIQQRLSWIEKRNTTRAEDKAYSLFGIFDVQIPLLYGEGQQKAFGRLQEEIDKSSRSEQPTLPTYQPRCFKCGELGHYADDPHCFDCDEYGHSYKDLHCWKCGKFGHFADEPHCFRCKEYGHFVKDCLSSHTIGPTTLGASFRSRKALDVSIGMQDRTSLSFISFLKSRRVMRHHIQLEEPMCYSANSRKRSEE
;
A
#
# COMPACT_ATOMS: atom_id res chain seq x y z
N MET A 1 13.49 7.35 -2.25
CA MET A 1 13.08 6.54 -3.44
C MET A 1 13.81 7.02 -4.68
N ARG A 2 14.38 6.11 -5.46
CA ARG A 2 14.97 6.40 -6.79
C ARG A 2 14.02 5.95 -7.90
N LEU A 3 13.90 6.76 -8.95
CA LEU A 3 13.11 6.48 -10.16
C LEU A 3 14.02 6.36 -11.40
N LEU A 4 13.50 5.77 -12.47
CA LEU A 4 14.10 5.73 -13.79
C LEU A 4 13.44 6.76 -14.71
N GLN A 5 14.22 7.31 -15.63
CA GLN A 5 13.75 8.17 -16.71
C GLN A 5 14.69 8.04 -17.93
N TYR A 6 14.22 8.52 -19.09
CA TYR A 6 15.10 8.74 -20.23
C TYR A 6 15.91 10.03 -20.06
N ASN A 7 17.18 10.03 -20.45
CA ASN A 7 17.97 11.24 -20.63
C ASN A 7 17.76 11.83 -22.04
N ASP A 8 18.36 12.99 -22.30
CA ASP A 8 18.31 13.68 -23.61
C ASP A 8 18.90 12.85 -24.76
N LYS A 9 19.67 11.80 -24.46
CA LYS A 9 20.26 10.88 -25.45
C LYS A 9 19.38 9.66 -25.72
N GLY A 10 18.27 9.50 -25.00
CA GLY A 10 17.39 8.34 -25.11
C GLY A 10 17.84 7.13 -24.29
N ASP A 11 18.79 7.28 -23.36
CA ASP A 11 19.22 6.22 -22.44
C ASP A 11 18.44 6.27 -21.12
N ILE A 12 18.14 5.09 -20.58
CA ILE A 12 17.49 4.94 -19.27
C ILE A 12 18.53 5.09 -18.17
N HIS A 13 18.28 5.98 -17.20
CA HIS A 13 19.15 6.19 -16.05
C HIS A 13 18.36 6.38 -14.76
N LEU A 14 19.04 6.20 -13.63
CA LEU A 14 18.49 6.47 -12.31
C LEU A 14 18.52 7.97 -12.00
N THR A 15 17.44 8.45 -11.43
CA THR A 15 17.32 9.79 -10.86
C THR A 15 18.08 9.92 -9.54
N LYS A 16 18.21 11.16 -9.05
CA LYS A 16 18.54 11.41 -7.65
C LYS A 16 17.47 10.77 -6.74
N GLU A 17 17.82 10.57 -5.48
CA GLU A 17 16.83 10.13 -4.50
C GLU A 17 15.81 11.24 -4.20
N TYR A 18 14.53 10.87 -4.23
CA TYR A 18 13.39 11.67 -3.80
C TYR A 18 12.92 11.23 -2.42
N PHE A 19 12.41 12.17 -1.62
CA PHE A 19 11.92 11.93 -0.27
C PHE A 19 10.49 12.43 -0.16
N ASP A 20 9.63 11.65 0.51
CA ASP A 20 8.25 12.02 0.87
C ASP A 20 7.50 12.78 -0.24
N ASP A 21 7.11 14.04 0.01
CA ASP A 21 6.28 14.86 -0.88
C ASP A 21 7.00 15.31 -2.18
N ASP A 22 8.33 15.10 -2.28
CA ASP A 22 9.10 15.44 -3.48
C ASP A 22 9.04 14.35 -4.58
N ILE A 23 8.36 13.23 -4.33
CA ILE A 23 8.26 12.13 -5.30
C ILE A 23 7.35 12.56 -6.46
N PRO A 24 7.87 12.65 -7.70
CA PRO A 24 7.06 13.04 -8.85
C PRO A 24 6.15 11.89 -9.29
N SER A 25 5.08 12.20 -10.01
CA SER A 25 4.22 11.22 -10.70
C SER A 25 5.04 10.18 -11.47
N TYR A 26 4.74 8.90 -11.24
CA TYR A 26 5.49 7.79 -11.79
C TYR A 26 4.60 6.59 -12.14
N ALA A 27 5.08 5.79 -13.09
CA ALA A 27 4.56 4.44 -13.28
C ALA A 27 5.41 3.40 -12.52
N ILE A 28 4.84 2.23 -12.26
CA ILE A 28 5.54 1.13 -11.60
C ILE A 28 5.45 -0.14 -12.44
N LEU A 29 6.58 -0.85 -12.57
CA LEU A 29 6.62 -2.13 -13.28
C LEU A 29 6.41 -3.28 -12.31
N SER A 30 5.31 -4.00 -12.51
CA SER A 30 5.08 -5.31 -11.92
C SER A 30 5.51 -6.39 -12.91
N HIS A 31 6.32 -7.33 -12.44
CA HIS A 31 6.83 -8.40 -13.30
C HIS A 31 7.28 -9.60 -12.47
N THR A 32 7.65 -10.67 -13.16
CA THR A 32 8.24 -11.86 -12.53
C THR A 32 9.71 -11.96 -12.93
N TRP A 33 10.58 -12.23 -11.96
CA TRP A 33 12.03 -12.29 -12.22
C TRP A 33 12.36 -13.44 -13.17
N GLY A 34 13.19 -13.15 -14.17
CA GLY A 34 13.64 -14.09 -15.20
C GLY A 34 15.16 -14.18 -15.26
N ASP A 35 15.67 -14.54 -16.44
CA ASP A 35 17.11 -14.66 -16.66
C ASP A 35 17.76 -13.28 -16.79
N GLU A 36 18.97 -13.16 -16.25
CA GLU A 36 19.82 -11.96 -16.37
C GLU A 36 19.10 -10.68 -15.92
N GLU A 37 18.62 -10.68 -14.67
CA GLU A 37 18.00 -9.52 -14.06
C GLU A 37 18.95 -8.32 -13.98
N VAL A 38 18.41 -7.13 -14.25
CA VAL A 38 19.14 -5.86 -14.14
C VAL A 38 19.02 -5.38 -12.72
N THR A 39 20.17 -5.28 -12.05
CA THR A 39 20.28 -4.80 -10.68
C THR A 39 20.58 -3.30 -10.63
N PHE A 40 20.50 -2.72 -9.44
CA PHE A 40 20.93 -1.34 -9.20
C PHE A 40 22.38 -1.10 -9.66
N ARG A 41 23.27 -2.04 -9.33
CA ARG A 41 24.69 -1.94 -9.69
C ARG A 41 24.92 -1.99 -11.19
N ASP A 42 24.15 -2.81 -11.92
CA ASP A 42 24.27 -2.89 -13.37
C ASP A 42 23.91 -1.57 -14.07
N LEU A 43 22.92 -0.83 -13.55
CA LEU A 43 22.58 0.50 -14.05
C LEU A 43 23.67 1.52 -13.71
N MET A 44 24.18 1.51 -12.48
CA MET A 44 25.26 2.40 -12.05
C MET A 44 26.55 2.18 -12.86
N ASP A 45 26.84 0.94 -13.24
CA ASP A 45 28.01 0.57 -14.04
C ASP A 45 27.79 0.71 -15.56
N GLY A 46 26.60 1.12 -16.02
CA GLY A 46 26.27 1.22 -17.45
C GLY A 46 26.30 -0.13 -18.19
N LYS A 47 25.95 -1.23 -17.50
CA LYS A 47 25.96 -2.60 -18.04
C LYS A 47 24.57 -3.22 -18.15
N GLY A 48 23.52 -2.49 -17.74
CA GLY A 48 22.15 -2.99 -17.73
C GLY A 48 21.66 -3.38 -19.13
N ASP A 49 21.96 -2.58 -20.14
CA ASP A 49 21.49 -2.72 -21.53
C ASP A 49 21.91 -4.02 -22.24
N LYS A 50 22.95 -4.68 -21.73
CA LYS A 50 23.49 -5.96 -22.21
C LYS A 50 22.75 -7.18 -21.67
N LYS A 51 21.91 -7.01 -20.65
CA LYS A 51 21.20 -8.12 -20.01
C LYS A 51 19.80 -8.32 -20.61
N LYS A 52 19.36 -9.57 -20.74
CA LYS A 52 17.99 -9.89 -21.20
C LYS A 52 16.91 -9.24 -20.34
N GLY A 53 17.12 -9.16 -19.02
CA GLY A 53 16.19 -8.49 -18.10
C GLY A 53 15.99 -7.00 -18.39
N PHE A 54 16.77 -6.38 -19.28
CA PHE A 54 16.60 -4.98 -19.66
C PHE A 54 15.43 -4.76 -20.63
N ASP A 55 14.95 -5.80 -21.32
CA ASP A 55 13.86 -5.64 -22.30
C ASP A 55 12.54 -5.20 -21.66
N LYS A 56 12.21 -5.72 -20.48
CA LYS A 56 11.04 -5.25 -19.71
C LYS A 56 11.22 -3.82 -19.19
N ILE A 57 12.45 -3.36 -18.95
CA ILE A 57 12.77 -1.99 -18.53
C ILE A 57 12.58 -1.05 -19.74
N ARG A 58 13.08 -1.43 -20.93
CA ARG A 58 12.83 -0.72 -22.19
C ARG A 58 11.33 -0.66 -22.50
N PHE A 59 10.62 -1.76 -22.35
CA PHE A 59 9.16 -1.81 -22.51
C PHE A 59 8.49 -0.80 -21.56
N CYS A 60 8.82 -0.84 -20.27
CA CYS A 60 8.24 0.05 -19.27
C CYS A 60 8.51 1.51 -19.64
N GLY A 61 9.76 1.87 -19.94
CA GLY A 61 10.13 3.22 -20.36
C GLY A 61 9.34 3.69 -21.59
N LYS A 62 9.19 2.86 -22.61
CA LYS A 62 8.38 3.21 -23.80
C LYS A 62 6.90 3.42 -23.45
N GLN A 63 6.34 2.56 -22.60
CA GLN A 63 4.94 2.66 -22.20
C GLN A 63 4.67 3.92 -21.36
N VAL A 64 5.60 4.27 -20.47
CA VAL A 64 5.57 5.49 -19.64
C VAL A 64 5.46 6.73 -20.52
N LEU A 65 6.32 6.84 -21.53
CA LEU A 65 6.28 7.95 -22.50
C LEU A 65 4.97 7.97 -23.29
N SER A 66 4.47 6.81 -23.72
CA SER A 66 3.20 6.69 -24.44
C SER A 66 1.99 7.15 -23.60
N ASP A 67 2.06 7.01 -22.28
CA ASP A 67 1.01 7.40 -21.35
C ASP A 67 1.22 8.83 -20.80
N GLY A 68 2.22 9.57 -21.30
CA GLY A 68 2.50 10.95 -20.91
C GLY A 68 3.18 11.12 -19.55
N LEU A 69 3.77 10.05 -19.02
CA LEU A 69 4.57 10.08 -17.80
C LEU A 69 6.06 10.20 -18.14
N GLN A 70 6.85 10.71 -17.21
CA GLN A 70 8.30 10.85 -17.35
C GLN A 70 9.07 9.79 -16.55
N TYR A 71 8.54 9.42 -15.38
CA TYR A 71 9.25 8.60 -14.40
C TYR A 71 8.63 7.23 -14.27
N PHE A 72 9.47 6.25 -13.97
CA PHE A 72 9.00 4.91 -13.62
C PHE A 72 9.89 4.19 -12.64
N TRP A 73 9.34 3.16 -11.99
CA TRP A 73 10.03 2.41 -10.95
C TRP A 73 10.04 0.91 -11.25
N VAL A 74 11.18 0.27 -10.95
CA VAL A 74 11.39 -1.18 -11.10
C VAL A 74 12.19 -1.69 -9.90
N ASP A 75 11.63 -2.62 -9.12
CA ASP A 75 12.22 -3.08 -7.84
C ASP A 75 13.64 -3.65 -7.99
N THR A 76 13.94 -4.26 -9.13
CA THR A 76 15.23 -4.93 -9.35
C THR A 76 16.39 -3.96 -9.40
N CYS A 77 16.17 -2.74 -9.90
CA CYS A 77 17.23 -1.76 -10.15
C CYS A 77 17.02 -0.39 -9.50
N CYS A 78 15.82 -0.10 -8.99
CA CYS A 78 15.56 1.12 -8.20
C CYS A 78 15.87 0.96 -6.72
N ILE A 79 16.01 -0.29 -6.23
CA ILE A 79 16.40 -0.61 -4.85
C ILE A 79 17.85 -1.10 -4.85
N ASP A 80 18.69 -0.51 -4.02
CA ASP A 80 20.00 -1.09 -3.68
C ASP A 80 19.82 -2.22 -2.67
N LYS A 81 19.66 -3.44 -3.19
CA LYS A 81 19.49 -4.65 -2.39
C LYS A 81 20.74 -5.03 -1.60
N SER A 82 21.89 -4.37 -1.82
CA SER A 82 23.10 -4.57 -1.02
C SER A 82 23.08 -3.77 0.29
N SER A 83 22.29 -2.70 0.35
CA SER A 83 22.02 -1.94 1.56
C SER A 83 20.89 -2.60 2.35
N SER A 84 21.20 -3.23 3.48
CA SER A 84 20.20 -3.86 4.34
C SER A 84 19.17 -2.87 4.88
N VAL A 85 19.59 -1.63 5.15
CA VAL A 85 18.73 -0.52 5.60
C VAL A 85 17.73 -0.16 4.52
N GLU A 86 18.19 0.00 3.27
CA GLU A 86 17.30 0.34 2.16
C GLU A 86 16.37 -0.82 1.80
N LEU A 87 16.88 -2.06 1.81
CA LEU A 87 16.07 -3.25 1.56
C LEU A 87 14.94 -3.38 2.60
N GLN A 88 15.27 -3.16 3.88
CA GLN A 88 14.32 -3.16 4.98
C GLN A 88 13.23 -2.09 4.78
N TYR A 89 13.64 -0.86 4.50
CA TYR A 89 12.72 0.25 4.24
C TYR A 89 11.82 -0.04 3.04
N SER A 90 12.42 -0.46 1.91
CA SER A 90 11.71 -0.71 0.65
C SER A 90 10.66 -1.78 0.81
N ILE A 91 10.97 -2.91 1.46
CA ILE A 91 10.01 -3.99 1.70
C ILE A 91 8.82 -3.52 2.54
N ASN A 92 9.04 -2.74 3.60
CA ASN A 92 7.94 -2.20 4.41
C ASN A 92 7.12 -1.15 3.68
N CYS A 93 7.70 -0.47 2.67
CA CYS A 93 7.01 0.53 1.87
C CYS A 93 6.40 -0.01 0.58
N MET A 94 6.65 -1.28 0.19
CA MET A 94 6.25 -1.82 -1.12
C MET A 94 4.78 -1.54 -1.46
N TYR A 95 3.87 -1.81 -0.53
CA TYR A 95 2.45 -1.59 -0.76
C TYR A 95 2.13 -0.14 -1.07
N ARG A 96 2.72 0.81 -0.33
CA ARG A 96 2.57 2.25 -0.55
C ARG A 96 3.13 2.68 -1.90
N LEU A 97 4.31 2.19 -2.27
CA LEU A 97 4.91 2.47 -3.59
C LEU A 97 4.01 2.00 -4.75
N TYR A 98 3.32 0.88 -4.60
CA TYR A 98 2.35 0.43 -5.61
C TYR A 98 1.04 1.22 -5.56
N MET A 99 0.59 1.60 -4.37
CA MET A 99 -0.64 2.40 -4.18
C MET A 99 -0.53 3.80 -4.79
N GLU A 100 0.61 4.46 -4.59
CA GLU A 100 0.85 5.85 -5.01
C GLU A 100 1.27 5.97 -6.48
N ALA A 101 1.56 4.86 -7.17
CA ALA A 101 1.89 4.88 -8.59
C ALA A 101 0.65 5.23 -9.44
N ASP A 102 0.81 6.17 -10.39
CA ASP A 102 -0.26 6.58 -11.31
C ASP A 102 -0.69 5.44 -12.24
N LYS A 103 0.28 4.58 -12.61
CA LYS A 103 0.08 3.41 -13.46
C LYS A 103 0.93 2.25 -12.97
N CYS A 104 0.33 1.07 -12.82
CA CYS A 104 1.04 -0.19 -12.67
C CYS A 104 0.99 -0.96 -14.00
N TYR A 105 2.15 -1.19 -14.60
CA TYR A 105 2.29 -2.01 -15.81
C TYR A 105 2.71 -3.42 -15.40
N VAL A 106 1.84 -4.39 -15.68
CA VAL A 106 2.13 -5.82 -15.45
C VAL A 106 2.67 -6.42 -16.73
N TYR A 107 3.96 -6.74 -16.75
CA TYR A 107 4.62 -7.37 -17.88
C TYR A 107 4.67 -8.90 -17.72
N LEU A 108 3.96 -9.62 -18.58
CA LEU A 108 3.81 -11.07 -18.52
C LEU A 108 4.71 -11.76 -19.55
N ALA A 109 5.93 -12.10 -19.13
CA ALA A 109 6.93 -12.76 -19.98
C ALA A 109 6.49 -14.14 -20.52
N ASP A 110 5.51 -14.77 -19.89
CA ASP A 110 4.96 -16.09 -20.24
C ASP A 110 3.62 -16.04 -21.00
N VAL A 111 3.16 -14.84 -21.38
CA VAL A 111 1.94 -14.65 -22.20
C VAL A 111 2.34 -14.00 -23.51
N SER A 112 1.97 -14.62 -24.63
CA SER A 112 2.26 -14.12 -25.98
C SER A 112 0.98 -13.62 -26.63
N ARG A 113 1.05 -12.43 -27.22
CA ARG A 113 0.04 -11.86 -28.11
C ARG A 113 0.79 -11.05 -29.19
N PRO A 114 1.27 -11.71 -30.25
CA PRO A 114 1.95 -11.01 -31.33
C PRO A 114 0.98 -10.04 -32.02
N ASP A 115 1.51 -8.90 -32.46
CA ASP A 115 0.78 -7.86 -33.19
C ASP A 115 0.52 -8.30 -34.63
N ILE A 116 -0.35 -9.30 -34.79
CA ILE A 116 -0.82 -9.78 -36.08
C ILE A 116 -2.17 -9.12 -36.31
N ASN A 117 -2.37 -8.50 -37.49
CA ASN A 117 -3.63 -7.87 -37.95
C ASN A 117 -4.86 -8.80 -38.01
N THR A 118 -4.81 -9.95 -37.33
CA THR A 118 -5.88 -10.94 -37.23
C THR A 118 -6.33 -11.02 -35.78
N ASP A 119 -6.96 -9.94 -35.27
CA ASP A 119 -7.70 -10.01 -34.00
C ASP A 119 -8.95 -10.87 -34.25
N ASN A 120 -8.78 -12.18 -34.12
CA ASN A 120 -9.86 -13.16 -34.25
C ASN A 120 -10.09 -13.88 -32.92
N ASP A 121 -11.28 -14.45 -32.74
CA ASP A 121 -11.69 -15.13 -31.51
C ASP A 121 -10.69 -16.21 -31.05
N PHE A 122 -10.02 -16.86 -32.00
CA PHE A 122 -9.02 -17.89 -31.72
C PHE A 122 -7.76 -17.33 -31.05
N THR A 123 -7.19 -16.25 -31.59
CA THR A 123 -6.04 -15.56 -30.99
C THR A 123 -6.39 -15.00 -29.62
N GLN A 124 -7.62 -14.50 -29.44
CA GLN A 124 -8.11 -14.01 -28.15
C GLN A 124 -8.18 -15.12 -27.11
N TRP A 125 -8.76 -16.25 -27.47
CA TRP A 125 -8.86 -17.42 -26.60
C TRP A 125 -7.48 -17.94 -26.18
N GLN A 126 -6.50 -17.98 -27.08
CA GLN A 126 -5.15 -18.47 -26.82
C GLN A 126 -4.42 -17.63 -25.75
N TRP A 127 -4.32 -16.32 -25.93
CA TRP A 127 -3.63 -15.49 -24.94
C TRP A 127 -4.40 -15.45 -23.62
N MET A 128 -5.74 -15.57 -23.64
CA MET A 128 -6.54 -15.67 -22.41
C MET A 128 -6.31 -16.97 -21.65
N ALA A 129 -6.09 -18.08 -22.34
CA ALA A 129 -5.71 -19.33 -21.70
C ALA A 129 -4.31 -19.24 -21.06
N ALA A 130 -3.35 -18.59 -21.74
CA ALA A 130 -2.02 -18.34 -21.20
C ALA A 130 -2.05 -17.37 -20.01
N PHE A 131 -2.84 -16.29 -20.10
CA PHE A 131 -3.04 -15.31 -19.02
C PHE A 131 -3.51 -15.98 -17.73
N ARG A 132 -4.53 -16.85 -17.80
CA ARG A 132 -5.04 -17.60 -16.63
C ARG A 132 -3.99 -18.47 -15.95
N LYS A 133 -3.02 -18.95 -16.73
CA LYS A 133 -1.93 -19.83 -16.27
C LYS A 133 -0.65 -19.07 -15.96
N SER A 134 -0.64 -17.75 -16.11
CA SER A 134 0.59 -16.98 -15.95
C SER A 134 1.16 -17.15 -14.54
N ARG A 135 2.46 -17.39 -14.48
CA ARG A 135 3.22 -17.51 -13.24
C ARG A 135 3.09 -16.26 -12.38
N TRP A 136 2.78 -15.10 -12.96
CA TRP A 136 2.56 -13.85 -12.24
C TRP A 136 1.49 -13.98 -11.15
N PHE A 137 0.38 -14.68 -11.42
CA PHE A 137 -0.68 -14.91 -10.43
C PHE A 137 -0.27 -15.84 -9.27
N THR A 138 0.82 -16.58 -9.45
CA THR A 138 1.31 -17.54 -8.45
C THR A 138 2.40 -16.97 -7.55
N ARG A 139 2.89 -15.75 -7.79
CA ARG A 139 3.95 -15.14 -6.96
C ARG A 139 3.35 -14.44 -5.74
N GLY A 140 4.05 -14.49 -4.61
CA GLY A 140 3.60 -13.86 -3.36
C GLY A 140 3.48 -12.35 -3.48
N TRP A 141 4.58 -11.68 -3.86
CA TRP A 141 4.67 -10.22 -3.96
C TRP A 141 3.64 -9.59 -4.91
N THR A 142 3.32 -10.26 -6.02
CA THR A 142 2.35 -9.77 -7.01
C THR A 142 0.92 -9.63 -6.46
N LEU A 143 0.64 -10.16 -5.26
CA LEU A 143 -0.62 -9.89 -4.58
C LEU A 143 -0.77 -8.40 -4.25
N GLN A 144 0.25 -7.81 -3.61
CA GLN A 144 0.26 -6.37 -3.30
C GLN A 144 0.27 -5.54 -4.59
N GLU A 145 1.04 -5.97 -5.58
CA GLU A 145 1.18 -5.29 -6.88
C GLU A 145 -0.13 -5.28 -7.69
N LEU A 146 -1.07 -6.19 -7.39
CA LEU A 146 -2.40 -6.26 -7.99
C LEU A 146 -3.42 -5.35 -7.28
N ILE A 147 -3.45 -5.43 -5.94
CA ILE A 147 -4.53 -4.85 -5.15
C ILE A 147 -4.23 -3.41 -4.71
N ALA A 148 -2.95 -3.05 -4.52
CA ALA A 148 -2.57 -1.72 -4.05
C ALA A 148 -2.79 -0.62 -5.10
N PRO A 149 -2.35 -0.77 -6.37
CA PRO A 149 -2.50 0.31 -7.35
C PRO A 149 -3.95 0.49 -7.77
N VAL A 150 -4.36 1.75 -7.97
CA VAL A 150 -5.67 2.07 -8.53
C VAL A 150 -5.77 1.63 -10.00
N SER A 151 -4.72 1.90 -10.79
CA SER A 151 -4.67 1.58 -12.23
C SER A 151 -3.65 0.49 -12.53
N VAL A 152 -4.12 -0.65 -13.04
CA VAL A 152 -3.27 -1.77 -13.48
C VAL A 152 -3.59 -2.13 -14.93
N ALA A 153 -2.56 -2.20 -15.78
CA ALA A 153 -2.65 -2.63 -17.17
C ALA A 153 -1.72 -3.82 -17.42
N PHE A 154 -2.22 -4.84 -18.12
CA PHE A 154 -1.51 -6.08 -18.39
C PHE A 154 -0.99 -6.09 -19.83
N PHE A 155 0.25 -6.55 -20.00
CA PHE A 155 0.95 -6.59 -21.27
C PHE A 155 1.59 -7.96 -21.51
N SER A 156 1.59 -8.40 -22.77
CA SER A 156 2.27 -9.62 -23.21
C SER A 156 3.79 -9.44 -23.22
N LYS A 157 4.52 -10.53 -23.48
CA LYS A 157 5.97 -10.50 -23.69
C LYS A 157 6.40 -9.66 -24.91
N GLU A 158 5.49 -9.39 -25.85
CA GLU A 158 5.74 -8.51 -27.00
C GLU A 158 5.46 -7.04 -26.67
N GLY A 159 4.93 -6.73 -25.48
CA GLY A 159 4.48 -5.39 -25.12
C GLY A 159 3.07 -5.05 -25.60
N THR A 160 2.31 -6.02 -26.12
CA THR A 160 0.93 -5.82 -26.55
C THR A 160 0.01 -5.74 -25.34
N ARG A 161 -0.87 -4.73 -25.29
CA ARG A 161 -1.85 -4.59 -24.21
C ARG A 161 -2.88 -5.72 -24.26
N LEU A 162 -3.02 -6.43 -23.14
CA LEU A 162 -3.98 -7.52 -22.96
C LEU A 162 -5.29 -7.02 -22.36
N GLY A 163 -5.21 -6.03 -21.47
CA GLY A 163 -6.36 -5.46 -20.79
C GLY A 163 -5.97 -4.67 -19.55
N THR A 164 -6.97 -4.37 -18.72
CA THR A 164 -6.82 -3.68 -17.42
C THR A 164 -7.35 -4.56 -16.30
N LYS A 165 -7.00 -4.24 -15.05
CA LYS A 165 -7.62 -4.90 -13.87
C LYS A 165 -9.14 -4.84 -13.91
N LYS A 166 -9.72 -3.73 -14.39
CA LYS A 166 -11.17 -3.57 -14.55
C LYS A 166 -11.73 -4.44 -15.67
N SER A 167 -11.12 -4.42 -16.86
CA SER A 167 -11.64 -5.17 -18.01
C SER A 167 -11.44 -6.69 -17.89
N LEU A 168 -10.49 -7.13 -17.07
CA LEU A 168 -10.18 -8.54 -16.83
C LEU A 168 -10.63 -9.01 -15.42
N GLU A 169 -11.46 -8.23 -14.73
CA GLU A 169 -11.81 -8.47 -13.32
C GLU A 169 -12.35 -9.89 -13.08
N ASP A 170 -13.30 -10.35 -13.89
CA ASP A 170 -13.89 -11.68 -13.74
C ASP A 170 -12.85 -12.80 -13.89
N THR A 171 -11.92 -12.66 -14.85
CA THR A 171 -10.83 -13.62 -15.06
C THR A 171 -9.84 -13.58 -13.90
N ILE A 172 -9.49 -12.39 -13.41
CA ILE A 172 -8.58 -12.23 -12.27
C ILE A 172 -9.21 -12.83 -11.01
N ARG A 173 -10.52 -12.61 -10.76
CA ARG A 173 -11.26 -13.22 -9.65
C ARG A 173 -11.25 -14.74 -9.74
N GLU A 174 -11.52 -15.29 -10.93
CA GLU A 174 -11.50 -16.74 -11.18
C GLU A 174 -10.12 -17.34 -10.82
N VAL A 175 -9.04 -16.73 -11.29
CA VAL A 175 -7.67 -17.24 -11.11
C VAL A 175 -7.17 -17.07 -9.67
N THR A 176 -7.46 -15.93 -9.04
CA THR A 176 -6.87 -15.57 -7.74
C THR A 176 -7.75 -15.90 -6.54
N GLY A 177 -9.06 -16.03 -6.74
CA GLY A 177 -10.04 -16.11 -5.65
C GLY A 177 -10.25 -14.80 -4.89
N LEU A 178 -9.70 -13.68 -5.36
CA LEU A 178 -9.87 -12.37 -4.73
C LEU A 178 -11.30 -11.85 -4.93
N PRO A 179 -11.95 -11.31 -3.89
CA PRO A 179 -13.26 -10.70 -4.03
C PRO A 179 -13.21 -9.44 -4.91
N SER A 180 -14.25 -9.22 -5.73
CA SER A 180 -14.37 -8.04 -6.61
C SER A 180 -14.11 -6.72 -5.87
N ARG A 181 -14.66 -6.57 -4.65
CA ARG A 181 -14.43 -5.38 -3.80
C ARG A 181 -12.94 -5.10 -3.52
N ALA A 182 -12.08 -6.12 -3.41
CA ALA A 182 -10.65 -5.92 -3.21
C ALA A 182 -9.97 -5.46 -4.51
N LEU A 183 -10.35 -6.03 -5.66
CA LEU A 183 -9.82 -5.61 -6.97
C LEU A 183 -10.24 -4.18 -7.33
N GLN A 184 -11.41 -3.75 -6.85
CA GLN A 184 -11.99 -2.41 -7.04
C GLN A 184 -11.47 -1.37 -6.04
N GLY A 185 -10.56 -1.74 -5.12
CA GLY A 185 -9.92 -0.79 -4.20
C GLY A 185 -10.70 -0.48 -2.93
N SER A 186 -11.62 -1.35 -2.50
CA SER A 186 -12.24 -1.19 -1.16
C SER A 186 -11.17 -1.24 -0.05
N PRO A 187 -11.33 -0.45 1.03
CA PRO A 187 -10.40 -0.47 2.15
C PRO A 187 -10.15 -1.88 2.68
N LEU A 188 -8.89 -2.25 2.87
CA LEU A 188 -8.50 -3.59 3.33
C LEU A 188 -8.99 -3.92 4.74
N SER A 189 -9.26 -2.90 5.55
CA SER A 189 -9.90 -3.04 6.88
C SER A 189 -11.31 -3.60 6.82
N GLY A 190 -12.00 -3.50 5.67
CA GLY A 190 -13.32 -4.11 5.44
C GLY A 190 -13.29 -5.63 5.25
N PHE A 191 -12.11 -6.26 5.24
CA PHE A 191 -11.92 -7.70 5.09
C PHE A 191 -11.42 -8.31 6.39
N SER A 192 -11.93 -9.50 6.72
CA SER A 192 -11.46 -10.19 7.92
C SER A 192 -9.97 -10.56 7.79
N ILE A 193 -9.31 -10.73 8.93
CA ILE A 193 -7.91 -11.17 8.97
C ILE A 193 -7.76 -12.49 8.21
N GLN A 194 -8.68 -13.44 8.42
CA GLN A 194 -8.68 -14.75 7.77
C GLN A 194 -8.86 -14.64 6.25
N GLN A 195 -9.71 -13.73 5.77
CA GLN A 195 -9.85 -13.48 4.34
C GLN A 195 -8.56 -12.95 3.74
N ARG A 196 -7.92 -11.96 4.37
CA ARG A 196 -6.66 -11.40 3.86
C ARG A 196 -5.52 -12.41 3.89
N LEU A 197 -5.44 -13.25 4.92
CA LEU A 197 -4.46 -14.34 5.00
C LEU A 197 -4.68 -15.39 3.91
N SER A 198 -5.93 -15.70 3.53
CA SER A 198 -6.18 -16.74 2.52
C SER A 198 -5.68 -16.35 1.12
N TRP A 199 -5.52 -15.05 0.84
CA TRP A 199 -5.07 -14.55 -0.46
C TRP A 199 -3.64 -14.97 -0.84
N ILE A 200 -2.80 -15.34 0.13
CA ILE A 200 -1.42 -15.80 -0.11
C ILE A 200 -1.29 -17.32 -0.22
N GLU A 201 -2.33 -18.09 0.14
CA GLU A 201 -2.21 -19.55 0.34
C GLU A 201 -1.66 -20.27 -0.89
N LYS A 202 -2.25 -19.99 -2.06
CA LYS A 202 -1.89 -20.57 -3.36
C LYS A 202 -0.68 -19.91 -4.03
N ARG A 203 -0.07 -18.91 -3.38
CA ARG A 203 1.07 -18.17 -3.90
C ARG A 203 2.39 -18.70 -3.33
N ASN A 204 3.44 -18.57 -4.13
CA ASN A 204 4.78 -19.07 -3.90
C ASN A 204 5.79 -17.92 -3.84
N THR A 205 6.80 -18.08 -3.00
CA THR A 205 7.91 -17.15 -2.83
C THR A 205 9.23 -17.89 -2.93
N THR A 206 10.29 -17.19 -3.32
CA THR A 206 11.62 -17.80 -3.44
C THR A 206 12.23 -18.04 -2.06
N ARG A 207 12.17 -17.03 -1.17
CA ARG A 207 12.47 -17.20 0.24
C ARG A 207 11.19 -17.54 0.98
N ALA A 208 11.27 -18.46 1.94
CA ALA A 208 10.08 -18.95 2.62
C ALA A 208 9.43 -17.85 3.50
N GLU A 209 10.27 -16.99 4.08
CA GLU A 209 9.87 -15.83 4.90
C GLU A 209 9.11 -14.77 4.10
N ASP A 210 9.42 -14.60 2.81
CA ASP A 210 8.74 -13.62 1.95
C ASP A 210 7.23 -13.91 1.84
N LYS A 211 6.79 -15.13 2.13
CA LYS A 211 5.35 -15.44 2.17
C LYS A 211 4.62 -14.68 3.28
N ALA A 212 5.31 -14.37 4.38
CA ALA A 212 4.82 -13.47 5.41
C ALA A 212 5.13 -12.01 5.08
N TYR A 213 6.33 -11.70 4.59
CA TYR A 213 6.73 -10.30 4.34
C TYR A 213 5.91 -9.63 3.22
N SER A 214 5.50 -10.40 2.22
CA SER A 214 4.55 -9.97 1.18
C SER A 214 3.12 -9.75 1.68
N LEU A 215 2.86 -9.80 2.99
CA LEU A 215 1.60 -9.41 3.61
C LEU A 215 1.69 -8.13 4.43
N PHE A 216 2.88 -7.55 4.64
CA PHE A 216 3.07 -6.40 5.55
C PHE A 216 2.14 -5.23 5.23
N GLY A 217 2.13 -4.74 3.99
CA GLY A 217 1.22 -3.66 3.62
C GLY A 217 -0.25 -4.07 3.44
N ILE A 218 -0.56 -5.37 3.34
CA ILE A 218 -1.95 -5.85 3.35
C ILE A 218 -2.56 -5.73 4.75
N PHE A 219 -1.71 -5.88 5.77
CA PHE A 219 -2.08 -5.74 7.17
C PHE A 219 -1.71 -4.38 7.77
N ASP A 220 -1.07 -3.52 6.99
CA ASP A 220 -0.56 -2.21 7.42
C ASP A 220 0.34 -2.33 8.67
N VAL A 221 1.31 -3.24 8.61
CA VAL A 221 2.28 -3.49 9.70
C VAL A 221 3.70 -3.21 9.23
N GLN A 222 4.55 -2.79 10.17
CA GLN A 222 5.97 -2.59 9.94
C GLN A 222 6.77 -3.54 10.83
N ILE A 223 7.49 -4.47 10.21
CA ILE A 223 8.21 -5.53 10.93
C ILE A 223 9.66 -5.65 10.39
N PRO A 224 10.68 -5.72 11.26
CA PRO A 224 12.06 -6.01 10.86
C PRO A 224 12.18 -7.31 10.06
N LEU A 225 12.92 -7.33 8.95
CA LEU A 225 13.16 -8.53 8.16
C LEU A 225 14.28 -9.35 8.79
N LEU A 226 14.05 -10.65 8.93
CA LEU A 226 14.99 -11.59 9.53
C LEU A 226 15.13 -12.82 8.64
N TYR A 227 15.80 -12.67 7.50
CA TYR A 227 16.06 -13.79 6.61
C TYR A 227 16.89 -14.88 7.32
N GLY A 228 16.42 -16.13 7.24
CA GLY A 228 16.95 -17.26 8.01
C GLY A 228 16.12 -17.61 9.25
N GLU A 229 15.10 -16.81 9.62
CA GLU A 229 14.17 -17.16 10.69
C GLU A 229 13.24 -18.32 10.32
N GLY A 230 13.03 -18.55 9.01
CA GLY A 230 12.11 -19.55 8.49
C GLY A 230 10.65 -19.07 8.48
N GLN A 231 9.86 -19.64 7.57
CA GLN A 231 8.48 -19.21 7.29
C GLN A 231 7.59 -19.19 8.54
N GLN A 232 7.69 -20.20 9.42
CA GLN A 232 6.83 -20.32 10.59
C GLN A 232 7.05 -19.18 11.59
N LYS A 233 8.32 -18.79 11.82
CA LYS A 233 8.64 -17.68 12.72
C LYS A 233 8.24 -16.34 12.12
N ALA A 234 8.47 -16.15 10.82
CA ALA A 234 8.05 -14.95 10.10
C ALA A 234 6.52 -14.75 10.18
N PHE A 235 5.73 -15.81 9.99
CA PHE A 235 4.27 -15.76 10.17
C PHE A 235 3.86 -15.56 11.63
N GLY A 236 4.60 -16.11 12.59
CA GLY A 236 4.37 -15.88 14.02
C GLY A 236 4.47 -14.39 14.37
N ARG A 237 5.55 -13.73 13.95
CA ARG A 237 5.73 -12.28 14.16
C ARG A 237 4.68 -11.45 13.44
N LEU A 238 4.32 -11.83 12.21
CA LEU A 238 3.23 -11.18 11.49
C LEU A 238 1.91 -11.24 12.28
N GLN A 239 1.54 -12.42 12.79
CA GLN A 239 0.31 -12.58 13.56
C GLN A 239 0.33 -11.76 14.85
N GLU A 240 1.46 -11.78 15.58
CA GLU A 240 1.62 -10.97 16.79
C GLU A 240 1.41 -9.48 16.52
N GLU A 241 1.92 -8.97 15.40
CA GLU A 241 1.79 -7.54 15.06
C GLU A 241 0.38 -7.17 14.58
N ILE A 242 -0.30 -8.07 13.86
CA ILE A 242 -1.72 -7.92 13.52
C ILE A 242 -2.57 -7.86 14.80
N ASP A 243 -2.30 -8.74 15.77
CA ASP A 243 -3.03 -8.80 17.02
C ASP A 243 -2.75 -7.56 17.89
N LYS A 244 -1.56 -6.97 17.84
CA LYS A 244 -1.27 -5.69 18.53
C LYS A 244 -2.00 -4.51 17.86
N SER A 245 -1.98 -4.46 16.54
CA SER A 245 -2.62 -3.38 15.77
C SER A 245 -4.14 -3.38 15.93
N SER A 246 -4.76 -4.56 16.04
CA SER A 246 -6.21 -4.66 16.31
C SER A 246 -6.61 -4.28 17.73
N ARG A 247 -5.68 -4.28 18.69
CA ARG A 247 -5.91 -3.92 20.10
C ARG A 247 -5.57 -2.47 20.43
N SER A 248 -4.86 -1.78 19.54
CA SER A 248 -4.50 -0.38 19.73
C SER A 248 -5.57 0.51 19.10
N GLU A 249 -6.34 1.22 19.93
CA GLU A 249 -6.97 2.46 19.48
C GLU A 249 -5.85 3.41 19.05
N GLN A 250 -5.95 3.99 17.86
CA GLN A 250 -4.94 4.94 17.39
C GLN A 250 -4.76 6.04 18.43
N PRO A 251 -3.51 6.31 18.89
CA PRO A 251 -3.26 7.51 19.67
C PRO A 251 -3.57 8.70 18.76
N THR A 252 -4.68 9.38 19.02
CA THR A 252 -4.85 10.73 18.49
C THR A 252 -3.72 11.55 19.08
N LEU A 253 -2.89 12.15 18.22
CA LEU A 253 -1.90 13.13 18.67
C LEU A 253 -2.66 14.15 19.52
N PRO A 254 -2.28 14.40 20.78
CA PRO A 254 -2.94 15.43 21.56
C PRO A 254 -2.72 16.74 20.81
N THR A 255 -3.78 17.31 20.26
CA THR A 255 -3.78 18.69 19.80
C THR A 255 -3.40 19.54 21.00
N TYR A 256 -2.14 19.97 21.05
CA TYR A 256 -1.66 20.85 22.11
C TYR A 256 -2.41 22.17 21.97
N GLN A 257 -3.43 22.35 22.82
CA GLN A 257 -4.08 23.64 22.98
C GLN A 257 -3.27 24.43 24.00
N PRO A 258 -2.70 25.59 23.65
CA PRO A 258 -1.97 26.41 24.59
C PRO A 258 -2.92 26.82 25.73
N ARG A 259 -2.40 26.77 26.97
CA ARG A 259 -3.10 27.27 28.16
C ARG A 259 -2.67 28.70 28.43
N CYS A 260 -3.62 29.62 28.53
CA CYS A 260 -3.34 31.00 28.87
C CYS A 260 -2.77 31.10 30.30
N PHE A 261 -1.61 31.72 30.47
CA PHE A 261 -0.94 31.87 31.77
C PHE A 261 -1.67 32.81 32.74
N LYS A 262 -2.63 33.63 32.26
CA LYS A 262 -3.40 34.56 33.10
C LYS A 262 -4.70 33.95 33.62
N CYS A 263 -5.51 33.35 32.75
CA CYS A 263 -6.83 32.80 33.13
C CYS A 263 -6.85 31.28 33.28
N GLY A 264 -5.84 30.57 32.77
CA GLY A 264 -5.77 29.11 32.83
C GLY A 264 -6.66 28.39 31.81
N GLU A 265 -7.39 29.11 30.95
CA GLU A 265 -8.23 28.51 29.90
C GLU A 265 -7.41 28.10 28.67
N LEU A 266 -7.92 27.13 27.91
CA LEU A 266 -7.30 26.60 26.69
C LEU A 266 -7.68 27.43 25.46
N GLY A 267 -6.81 27.46 24.44
CA GLY A 267 -7.15 27.95 23.10
C GLY A 267 -6.72 29.39 22.76
N HIS A 268 -5.99 30.07 23.64
CA HIS A 268 -5.44 31.41 23.39
C HIS A 268 -4.17 31.68 24.23
N TYR A 269 -3.38 32.68 23.84
CA TYR A 269 -2.22 33.18 24.58
C TYR A 269 -2.59 34.40 25.44
N ALA A 270 -1.80 34.67 26.49
CA ALA A 270 -2.05 35.79 27.41
C ALA A 270 -1.96 37.20 26.78
N ASP A 271 -1.45 37.27 25.55
CA ASP A 271 -1.26 38.48 24.75
C ASP A 271 -2.24 38.52 23.55
N ASP A 272 -3.14 37.54 23.43
CA ASP A 272 -4.14 37.55 22.36
C ASP A 272 -5.07 38.76 22.53
N PRO A 273 -5.40 39.46 21.43
CA PRO A 273 -6.28 40.62 21.49
C PRO A 273 -7.65 40.22 22.06
N HIS A 274 -8.10 41.03 23.01
CA HIS A 274 -9.36 40.86 23.72
C HIS A 274 -10.36 41.92 23.24
N CYS A 275 -11.54 41.49 22.83
CA CYS A 275 -12.59 42.40 22.41
C CYS A 275 -13.31 42.98 23.63
N PHE A 276 -13.24 44.31 23.81
CA PHE A 276 -13.89 45.00 24.93
C PHE A 276 -15.42 44.90 24.93
N ASP A 277 -16.04 44.60 23.78
CA ASP A 277 -17.49 44.58 23.64
C ASP A 277 -18.11 43.20 23.96
N CYS A 278 -17.39 42.11 23.70
CA CYS A 278 -17.92 40.75 23.89
C CYS A 278 -17.13 39.90 24.91
N ASP A 279 -16.04 40.42 25.46
CA ASP A 279 -15.18 39.73 26.46
C ASP A 279 -14.55 38.42 25.93
N GLU A 280 -14.49 38.25 24.60
CA GLU A 280 -13.86 37.10 23.94
C GLU A 280 -12.46 37.44 23.40
N TYR A 281 -11.56 36.45 23.45
CA TYR A 281 -10.18 36.54 22.97
C TYR A 281 -10.09 36.15 21.48
N GLY A 282 -9.04 36.64 20.80
CA GLY A 282 -8.72 36.28 19.42
C GLY A 282 -9.20 37.28 18.35
N HIS A 283 -9.80 38.40 18.76
CA HIS A 283 -10.17 39.51 17.87
C HIS A 283 -10.21 40.84 18.65
N SER A 284 -10.19 41.94 17.92
CA SER A 284 -10.19 43.33 18.42
C SER A 284 -11.59 43.95 18.29
N TYR A 285 -11.89 44.98 19.11
CA TYR A 285 -13.12 45.79 18.96
C TYR A 285 -13.26 46.44 17.57
N LYS A 286 -12.15 46.54 16.81
CA LYS A 286 -12.14 47.05 15.44
C LYS A 286 -12.55 46.02 14.39
N ASP A 287 -12.65 44.76 14.76
CA ASP A 287 -12.99 43.70 13.80
C ASP A 287 -14.48 43.78 13.44
N LEU A 288 -14.78 43.51 12.17
CA LEU A 288 -16.14 43.62 11.65
C LEU A 288 -17.05 42.56 12.28
N HIS A 289 -18.01 43.02 13.08
CA HIS A 289 -19.06 42.19 13.65
C HIS A 289 -20.24 42.10 12.70
N CYS A 290 -20.87 40.93 12.61
CA CYS A 290 -22.10 40.74 11.85
C CYS A 290 -23.20 41.64 12.42
N TRP A 291 -23.66 42.64 11.66
CA TRP A 291 -24.67 43.60 12.13
C TRP A 291 -26.03 42.96 12.48
N LYS A 292 -26.32 41.73 12.01
CA LYS A 292 -27.55 41.00 12.34
C LYS A 292 -27.50 40.29 13.69
N CYS A 293 -26.37 39.72 14.08
CA CYS A 293 -26.29 38.88 15.28
C CYS A 293 -25.24 39.35 16.32
N GLY A 294 -24.45 40.36 15.99
CA GLY A 294 -23.43 40.93 16.87
C GLY A 294 -22.19 40.06 17.08
N LYS A 295 -22.06 38.90 16.42
CA LYS A 295 -20.88 38.03 16.54
C LYS A 295 -19.82 38.38 15.50
N PHE A 296 -18.54 38.24 15.86
CA PHE A 296 -17.42 38.34 14.94
C PHE A 296 -17.22 37.03 14.14
N GLY A 297 -16.42 37.08 13.08
CA GLY A 297 -16.02 35.89 12.31
C GLY A 297 -16.94 35.51 11.14
N HIS A 298 -17.98 36.30 10.83
CA HIS A 298 -18.78 36.13 9.61
C HIS A 298 -19.47 37.43 9.18
N PHE A 299 -19.88 37.51 7.92
CA PHE A 299 -20.68 38.61 7.37
C PHE A 299 -22.18 38.35 7.54
N ALA A 300 -23.00 39.41 7.64
CA ALA A 300 -24.45 39.28 7.78
C ALA A 300 -25.17 38.63 6.59
N ASP A 301 -24.48 38.54 5.45
CA ASP A 301 -24.97 37.91 4.23
C ASP A 301 -24.32 36.54 3.99
N GLU A 302 -23.53 36.06 4.94
CA GLU A 302 -22.87 34.77 4.88
C GLU A 302 -23.88 33.64 5.12
N PRO A 303 -23.84 32.57 4.30
CA PRO A 303 -24.86 31.53 4.36
C PRO A 303 -24.81 30.80 5.70
N HIS A 304 -25.97 30.74 6.37
CA HIS A 304 -26.16 30.04 7.63
C HIS A 304 -26.87 28.70 7.39
N CYS A 305 -26.28 27.62 7.91
CA CYS A 305 -26.84 26.29 7.80
C CYS A 305 -27.90 26.05 8.88
N PHE A 306 -29.18 25.97 8.51
CA PHE A 306 -30.28 25.68 9.45
C PHE A 306 -30.20 24.29 10.13
N ARG A 307 -29.33 23.39 9.65
CA ARG A 307 -29.16 22.05 10.22
C ARG A 307 -28.17 22.02 11.38
N CYS A 308 -26.97 22.57 11.20
CA CYS A 308 -25.93 22.59 12.24
C CYS A 308 -25.83 23.93 12.99
N LYS A 309 -26.49 24.98 12.50
CA LYS A 309 -26.40 26.37 13.00
C LYS A 309 -25.04 27.04 12.85
N GLU A 310 -24.16 26.48 12.02
CA GLU A 310 -22.88 27.08 11.67
C GLU A 310 -23.00 27.95 10.40
N TYR A 311 -22.13 28.96 10.30
CA TYR A 311 -22.02 29.87 9.17
C TYR A 311 -21.04 29.34 8.10
N GLY A 312 -21.07 29.93 6.90
CA GLY A 312 -20.12 29.63 5.81
C GLY A 312 -20.56 28.52 4.84
N HIS A 313 -21.72 27.89 5.03
CA HIS A 313 -22.25 26.89 4.10
C HIS A 313 -23.78 26.77 4.15
N PHE A 314 -24.38 26.22 3.08
CA PHE A 314 -25.82 25.95 3.03
C PHE A 314 -26.14 24.56 3.59
N VAL A 315 -27.40 24.33 3.98
CA VAL A 315 -27.89 23.03 4.49
C VAL A 315 -27.58 21.85 3.55
N LYS A 316 -27.57 22.09 2.24
CA LYS A 316 -27.24 21.09 1.21
C LYS A 316 -25.77 20.63 1.26
N ASP A 317 -24.87 21.47 1.79
CA ASP A 317 -23.42 21.25 1.86
C ASP A 317 -22.99 20.84 3.28
N CYS A 318 -23.96 20.57 4.16
CA CYS A 318 -23.74 20.30 5.57
C CYS A 318 -23.44 18.82 5.85
N LEU A 319 -22.21 18.53 6.29
CA LEU A 319 -21.72 17.18 6.61
C LEU A 319 -22.17 16.64 7.97
N SER A 320 -22.91 17.41 8.78
CA SER A 320 -23.36 16.99 10.12
C SER A 320 -24.64 16.13 10.05
N SER A 321 -24.65 14.98 10.72
CA SER A 321 -25.78 14.03 10.77
C SER A 321 -26.56 14.05 12.09
N HIS A 322 -27.04 15.22 12.55
CA HIS A 322 -27.91 15.32 13.72
C HIS A 322 -29.35 15.70 13.32
N THR A 323 -30.31 14.79 13.54
CA THR A 323 -31.75 15.06 13.49
C THR A 323 -32.23 15.53 14.87
N ILE A 324 -32.82 16.72 14.96
CA ILE A 324 -33.51 17.20 16.17
C ILE A 324 -35.02 17.17 15.92
N GLY A 325 -35.74 16.32 16.66
CA GLY A 325 -37.20 16.36 16.81
C GLY A 325 -37.62 17.41 17.86
N PRO A 326 -38.88 17.89 17.84
CA PRO A 326 -39.28 19.08 18.57
C PRO A 326 -39.37 18.83 20.09
N THR A 327 -38.76 19.73 20.87
CA THR A 327 -38.81 19.76 22.33
C THR A 327 -39.97 20.63 22.80
N THR A 328 -40.88 20.09 23.62
CA THR A 328 -41.80 20.88 24.45
C THR A 328 -41.43 20.75 25.93
N LEU A 329 -41.51 21.89 26.62
CA LEU A 329 -41.13 22.16 28.00
C LEU A 329 -41.84 21.32 29.07
N GLY A 330 -41.11 21.06 30.16
CA GLY A 330 -41.58 21.34 31.53
C GLY A 330 -42.14 20.19 32.37
N ALA A 331 -41.40 19.79 33.41
CA ALA A 331 -41.83 19.73 34.82
C ALA A 331 -41.16 18.57 35.61
N SER A 332 -40.69 18.96 36.81
CA SER A 332 -40.09 18.16 37.89
C SER A 332 -40.92 16.94 38.32
N PHE A 333 -40.27 15.81 38.63
CA PHE A 333 -40.64 14.97 39.78
C PHE A 333 -39.47 14.05 40.24
N ARG A 334 -39.25 13.99 41.56
CA ARG A 334 -38.36 13.07 42.29
C ARG A 334 -38.82 11.61 42.15
N SER A 335 -37.91 10.64 42.11
CA SER A 335 -37.87 9.46 43.03
C SER A 335 -36.68 8.51 42.75
N ARG A 336 -36.38 7.69 43.76
CA ARG A 336 -35.21 6.85 44.07
C ARG A 336 -35.18 5.46 43.38
N LYS A 337 -34.02 4.81 43.56
CA LYS A 337 -33.64 3.35 43.52
C LYS A 337 -32.88 2.96 42.25
N ALA A 338 -31.62 2.52 42.26
CA ALA A 338 -30.89 1.45 42.99
C ALA A 338 -31.04 0.04 42.39
N LEU A 339 -29.89 -0.66 42.33
CA LEU A 339 -29.56 -2.04 41.91
C LEU A 339 -29.24 -2.21 40.40
N ASP A 340 -28.04 -2.58 39.91
CA ASP A 340 -26.89 -3.43 40.32
C ASP A 340 -26.88 -4.79 39.58
N VAL A 341 -25.66 -5.21 39.21
CA VAL A 341 -25.16 -6.58 38.96
C VAL A 341 -25.23 -7.28 37.57
N SER A 342 -24.01 -7.68 37.14
CA SER A 342 -23.53 -8.86 36.36
C SER A 342 -23.61 -8.88 34.83
N ILE A 343 -22.48 -8.96 34.10
CA ILE A 343 -21.50 -10.07 33.92
C ILE A 343 -22.09 -11.26 33.15
N GLY A 344 -21.48 -11.57 32.00
CA GLY A 344 -21.63 -12.87 31.34
C GLY A 344 -20.90 -13.03 30.01
N MET A 345 -19.68 -13.60 30.07
CA MET A 345 -19.10 -14.64 29.18
C MET A 345 -18.80 -14.30 27.71
N GLN A 346 -17.51 -14.21 27.33
CA GLN A 346 -16.63 -15.30 26.87
C GLN A 346 -16.96 -15.80 25.46
N ASP A 347 -16.07 -15.52 24.50
CA ASP A 347 -15.94 -16.34 23.31
C ASP A 347 -14.48 -16.71 23.05
N ARG A 348 -14.22 -18.02 23.12
CA ARG A 348 -12.92 -18.69 22.89
C ARG A 348 -13.00 -19.37 21.53
N THR A 349 -12.33 -18.85 20.51
CA THR A 349 -11.96 -19.64 19.32
C THR A 349 -10.67 -19.11 18.67
N SER A 350 -9.52 -19.56 19.18
CA SER A 350 -8.19 -19.32 18.59
C SER A 350 -7.42 -20.64 18.49
N LEU A 351 -7.82 -21.56 17.60
CA LEU A 351 -7.08 -22.82 17.38
C LEU A 351 -7.15 -23.43 15.97
N SER A 352 -7.66 -22.76 14.94
CA SER A 352 -7.84 -23.41 13.63
C SER A 352 -6.68 -23.31 12.62
N PHE A 353 -5.63 -22.50 12.86
CA PHE A 353 -4.55 -22.32 11.85
C PHE A 353 -3.22 -23.03 12.17
N ILE A 354 -2.88 -23.20 13.46
CA ILE A 354 -1.61 -23.84 13.87
C ILE A 354 -1.60 -25.35 13.55
N SER A 355 -2.77 -26.00 13.42
CA SER A 355 -2.87 -27.43 13.11
C SER A 355 -2.40 -27.79 11.69
N PHE A 356 -2.23 -26.82 10.78
CA PHE A 356 -1.82 -27.08 9.41
C PHE A 356 -0.30 -27.28 9.25
N LEU A 357 0.53 -26.68 10.12
CA LEU A 357 1.99 -26.76 10.03
C LEU A 357 2.59 -28.12 10.42
N LYS A 358 1.77 -29.06 10.92
CA LYS A 358 2.23 -30.38 11.42
C LYS A 358 1.98 -31.56 10.48
N SER A 359 1.35 -31.38 9.32
CA SER A 359 1.04 -32.52 8.44
C SER A 359 1.69 -32.40 7.06
N ARG A 360 2.92 -32.94 6.95
CA ARG A 360 3.48 -33.54 5.72
C ARG A 360 4.83 -34.19 6.04
N ARG A 361 4.83 -35.50 6.29
CA ARG A 361 6.02 -36.37 6.27
C ARG A 361 5.83 -37.38 5.14
N VAL A 362 6.88 -37.50 4.33
CA VAL A 362 7.23 -38.58 3.39
C VAL A 362 6.45 -38.68 2.07
N MET A 363 7.12 -38.27 0.99
CA MET A 363 7.33 -39.11 -0.20
C MET A 363 8.73 -38.77 -0.76
N ARG A 364 9.65 -39.73 -0.63
CA ARG A 364 10.97 -39.71 -1.28
C ARG A 364 10.77 -40.21 -2.71
N HIS A 365 11.15 -39.41 -3.70
CA HIS A 365 11.56 -39.94 -5.00
C HIS A 365 12.99 -39.47 -5.28
N HIS A 366 13.84 -40.46 -5.56
CA HIS A 366 15.23 -40.31 -5.96
C HIS A 366 15.33 -39.46 -7.24
N ILE A 367 16.10 -38.38 -7.18
CA ILE A 367 16.71 -37.75 -8.35
C ILE A 367 18.20 -37.59 -7.98
N GLN A 368 19.06 -38.25 -8.73
CA GLN A 368 20.52 -38.12 -8.63
C GLN A 368 20.92 -36.67 -8.95
N LEU A 369 21.68 -36.06 -8.04
CA LEU A 369 22.36 -34.79 -8.26
C LEU A 369 23.81 -35.08 -8.64
N GLU A 370 24.22 -34.64 -9.82
CA GLU A 370 25.63 -34.41 -10.15
C GLU A 370 26.01 -33.02 -9.64
N GLU A 371 27.04 -32.95 -8.79
CA GLU A 371 27.65 -31.71 -8.29
C GLU A 371 28.68 -31.17 -9.30
N PRO A 372 28.78 -29.85 -9.51
CA PRO A 372 30.01 -29.24 -9.98
C PRO A 372 30.85 -28.69 -8.83
N MET A 373 32.12 -29.10 -8.82
CA MET A 373 33.16 -28.73 -7.88
C MET A 373 33.48 -27.23 -7.87
N CYS A 374 33.51 -26.66 -6.66
CA CYS A 374 34.13 -25.36 -6.39
C CYS A 374 35.67 -25.48 -6.38
N TYR A 375 36.33 -24.77 -7.29
CA TYR A 375 37.76 -24.49 -7.19
C TYR A 375 38.02 -23.40 -6.14
N SER A 376 38.65 -23.77 -5.02
CA SER A 376 39.26 -22.82 -4.09
C SER A 376 40.74 -22.65 -4.44
N ALA A 377 41.12 -21.49 -4.97
CA ALA A 377 42.50 -21.07 -5.04
C ALA A 377 42.96 -20.61 -3.65
N ASN A 378 43.99 -21.26 -3.10
CA ASN A 378 44.68 -20.77 -1.91
C ASN A 378 46.18 -20.77 -2.16
N SER A 379 46.72 -19.57 -2.29
CA SER A 379 48.14 -19.29 -2.41
C SER A 379 48.88 -19.58 -1.10
N ARG A 380 49.92 -20.42 -1.14
CA ARG A 380 51.00 -20.39 -0.14
C ARG A 380 52.37 -20.54 -0.82
N LYS A 381 53.20 -19.54 -0.58
CA LYS A 381 54.66 -19.49 -0.79
C LYS A 381 55.38 -20.40 0.21
N ARG A 382 56.45 -21.07 -0.23
CA ARG A 382 57.76 -21.38 0.42
C ARG A 382 58.51 -22.34 -0.52
N SER A 383 59.60 -21.96 -1.18
CA SER A 383 61.01 -21.84 -0.72
C SER A 383 61.72 -23.18 -0.51
N GLU A 384 62.92 -23.29 -1.10
CA GLU A 384 63.98 -24.32 -0.93
C GLU A 384 63.71 -25.62 -1.69
N GLU A 385 64.56 -26.14 -2.58
CA GLU A 385 66.04 -26.08 -2.76
C GLU A 385 66.45 -25.79 -4.22
#